data_AF-A0A392NXZ1-F1
#
_entry.id   AF-A0A392NXZ1-F1
#
_cell.length_a   1.000
_cell.length_b   1.000
_cell.length_c   1.000
_cell.angle_alpha   90.00
_cell.angle_beta   90.00
_cell.angle_gamma   90.00
#
_symmetry.space_group_name_H-M   'P 1'
#
loop_
_entity.id
_entity.type
_entity.pdbx_description
1 polymer ?
#
loop_
_entity_poly.entity_id
_entity_poly.type
_entity_poly.pdbx_seq_one_letter_code
_entity_poly.pdbx_strand_id
1 'polypeptide(L)'
;MPESVWKKIVALQRNFLRSGAREGNKIAWVKWSDVCRPKECGGLGIKNLRLVNIALLTKWRWRLHTSKDVIWKSVLMAKYGKDIVASSDLAVWRNVKFASLWWKDICRLGVLNLDPGVDWCRDIMVKKLGNGGTTKFWLHCWKGARLLSEEFPRLFSVSTQQHEVISDMGHWSSNDWIWNLNWRRNLFQWELDLVAQLERYIRDSPILLVDDSWL
;
A
#
# COMPACT_ATOMS: atom_id res chain seq x y z
N MET A 1 -15.17 -0.37 -8.09
CA MET A 1 -16.28 -0.64 -9.03
C MET A 1 -15.81 -1.69 -10.02
N PRO A 2 -16.57 -2.78 -10.25
CA PRO A 2 -16.19 -3.84 -11.18
C PRO A 2 -15.96 -3.32 -12.60
N GLU A 3 -15.06 -3.96 -13.34
CA GLU A 3 -14.66 -3.50 -14.66
C GLU A 3 -15.81 -3.46 -15.66
N SER A 4 -16.65 -4.49 -15.66
CA SER A 4 -17.82 -4.61 -16.52
C SER A 4 -18.81 -3.45 -16.34
N VAL A 5 -19.00 -3.00 -15.10
CA VAL A 5 -19.98 -1.97 -14.76
C VAL A 5 -19.55 -0.61 -15.33
N TRP A 6 -18.30 -0.19 -15.09
CA TRP A 6 -17.86 1.12 -15.57
C TRP A 6 -17.71 1.13 -17.09
N LYS A 7 -17.31 0.01 -17.72
CA LYS A 7 -17.33 -0.14 -19.18
C LYS A 7 -18.73 0.04 -19.75
N LYS A 8 -19.76 -0.55 -19.11
CA LYS A 8 -21.16 -0.40 -19.53
C LYS A 8 -21.64 1.05 -19.41
N ILE A 9 -21.28 1.74 -18.33
CA ILE A 9 -21.62 3.17 -18.16
C ILE A 9 -20.91 4.01 -19.22
N VAL A 10 -19.61 3.78 -19.47
CA VAL A 10 -18.87 4.48 -20.54
C VAL A 10 -19.51 4.21 -21.90
N ALA A 11 -19.94 2.98 -22.17
CA ALA A 11 -20.65 2.65 -23.41
C ALA A 11 -21.97 3.44 -23.55
N LEU A 12 -22.75 3.55 -22.48
CA LEU A 12 -23.97 4.37 -22.46
C LEU A 12 -23.67 5.85 -22.70
N GLN A 13 -22.66 6.41 -22.04
CA GLN A 13 -22.23 7.81 -22.23
C GLN A 13 -21.77 8.06 -23.67
N ARG A 14 -20.98 7.13 -24.24
CA ARG A 14 -20.50 7.20 -25.62
C ARG A 14 -21.65 7.13 -26.61
N ASN A 15 -22.59 6.22 -26.40
CA ASN A 15 -23.77 6.10 -27.25
C ASN A 15 -24.63 7.37 -27.17
N PHE A 16 -24.91 7.88 -25.97
CA PHE A 16 -25.67 9.11 -25.78
C PHE A 16 -25.07 10.29 -26.57
N LEU A 17 -23.76 10.54 -26.44
CA LEU A 17 -23.10 11.64 -27.16
C LEU A 17 -23.03 11.42 -28.67
N ARG A 18 -22.95 10.16 -29.11
CA ARG A 18 -22.80 9.80 -30.52
C ARG A 18 -24.12 9.85 -31.26
N SER A 19 -25.18 9.25 -30.71
CA SER A 19 -26.44 9.04 -31.42
C SER A 19 -27.58 9.96 -30.98
N GLY A 20 -27.50 10.60 -29.80
CA GLY A 20 -28.67 11.25 -29.20
C GLY A 20 -29.77 10.23 -28.89
N ALA A 21 -31.03 10.66 -28.86
CA ALA A 21 -32.18 9.79 -28.54
C ALA A 21 -32.62 8.84 -29.68
N ARG A 22 -32.05 8.95 -30.89
CA ARG A 22 -32.39 8.08 -32.03
C ARG A 22 -31.37 6.94 -32.14
N GLU A 23 -31.84 5.71 -32.23
CA GLU A 23 -30.99 4.54 -32.41
C GLU A 23 -30.30 4.57 -33.79
N GLY A 24 -28.98 4.38 -33.79
CA GLY A 24 -28.17 4.30 -35.01
C GLY A 24 -26.67 4.28 -34.71
N ASN A 25 -25.93 3.39 -35.38
CA ASN A 25 -24.47 3.28 -35.24
C ASN A 25 -23.78 4.39 -36.04
N LYS A 26 -23.56 5.56 -35.42
CA LYS A 26 -22.77 6.66 -36.03
C LYS A 26 -21.26 6.47 -35.80
N ILE A 27 -20.42 7.05 -36.64
CA ILE A 27 -18.96 6.95 -36.50
C ILE A 27 -18.49 7.84 -35.33
N ALA A 28 -17.55 7.33 -34.53
CA ALA A 28 -16.93 8.09 -33.44
C ALA A 28 -15.65 8.80 -33.94
N TRP A 29 -15.75 10.09 -34.23
CA TRP A 29 -14.65 10.90 -34.79
C TRP A 29 -13.59 11.32 -33.78
N VAL A 30 -13.96 11.38 -32.49
CA VAL A 30 -13.07 11.85 -31.41
C VAL A 30 -12.79 10.71 -30.45
N LYS A 31 -11.52 10.54 -30.05
CA LYS A 31 -11.15 9.54 -29.05
C LYS A 31 -11.78 9.90 -27.71
N TRP A 32 -12.22 8.89 -26.97
CA TRP A 32 -12.85 9.10 -25.66
C TRP A 32 -11.93 9.79 -24.64
N SER A 33 -10.63 9.54 -24.73
CA SER A 33 -9.61 10.23 -23.92
C SER A 33 -9.63 11.74 -24.13
N ASP A 34 -9.90 12.21 -25.35
CA ASP A 34 -9.92 13.62 -25.71
C ASP A 34 -11.23 14.28 -25.27
N VAL A 35 -12.35 13.55 -25.40
CA VAL A 35 -13.65 13.94 -24.83
C VAL A 35 -13.57 14.15 -23.31
N CYS A 36 -12.82 13.30 -22.61
CA CYS A 36 -12.65 13.39 -21.15
C CYS A 36 -11.73 14.51 -20.66
N ARG A 37 -11.03 15.23 -21.55
CA ARG A 37 -10.14 16.33 -21.14
C ARG A 37 -10.94 17.48 -20.50
N PRO A 38 -10.31 18.29 -19.63
CA PRO A 38 -10.91 19.54 -19.15
C PRO A 38 -11.36 20.44 -20.30
N LYS A 39 -12.35 21.30 -20.03
CA LYS A 39 -12.85 22.25 -21.02
C LYS A 39 -11.77 23.24 -21.45
N GLU A 40 -10.87 23.63 -20.53
CA GLU A 40 -9.72 24.49 -20.85
C GLU A 40 -8.78 23.85 -21.88
N CYS A 41 -8.73 22.52 -21.95
CA CYS A 41 -7.89 21.75 -22.86
C CYS A 41 -8.65 21.26 -24.12
N GLY A 42 -9.81 21.85 -24.43
CA GLY A 42 -10.61 21.52 -25.60
C GLY A 42 -11.46 20.23 -25.49
N GLY A 43 -11.58 19.65 -24.31
CA GLY A 43 -12.47 18.50 -24.05
C GLY A 43 -13.86 18.91 -23.57
N LEU A 44 -14.71 17.91 -23.29
CA LEU A 44 -16.06 18.12 -22.74
C LEU A 44 -16.09 18.15 -21.20
N GLY A 45 -14.96 17.89 -20.53
CA GLY A 45 -14.88 17.83 -19.06
C GLY A 45 -15.56 16.61 -18.45
N ILE A 46 -15.84 15.57 -19.24
CA ILE A 46 -16.47 14.33 -18.74
C ILE A 46 -15.42 13.53 -17.95
N LYS A 47 -15.71 13.28 -16.68
CA LYS A 47 -14.78 12.53 -15.81
C LYS A 47 -14.56 11.12 -16.35
N ASN A 48 -13.29 10.75 -16.49
CA ASN A 48 -12.92 9.38 -16.83
C ASN A 48 -13.25 8.44 -15.65
N LEU A 49 -14.27 7.60 -15.82
CA LEU A 49 -14.76 6.72 -14.75
C LEU A 49 -13.72 5.72 -14.23
N ARG A 50 -12.75 5.32 -15.07
CA ARG A 50 -11.62 4.48 -14.63
C ARG A 50 -10.75 5.25 -13.63
N LEU A 51 -10.36 6.48 -13.97
CA LEU A 51 -9.55 7.34 -13.10
C LEU A 51 -10.30 7.70 -11.81
N VAL A 52 -11.60 8.00 -11.90
CA VAL A 52 -12.44 8.24 -10.73
C VAL A 52 -12.51 7.00 -9.83
N ASN A 53 -12.67 5.81 -10.40
CA ASN A 53 -12.69 4.57 -9.62
C ASN A 53 -11.35 4.31 -8.93
N ILE A 54 -10.22 4.53 -9.62
CA ILE A 54 -8.88 4.43 -9.02
C ILE A 54 -8.76 5.42 -7.85
N ALA A 55 -9.09 6.70 -8.07
CA ALA A 55 -9.02 7.72 -7.03
C ALA A 55 -9.89 7.38 -5.81
N LEU A 56 -11.08 6.82 -6.02
CA LEU A 56 -11.95 6.35 -4.94
C LEU A 56 -11.31 5.19 -4.18
N LEU A 57 -10.77 4.18 -4.86
CA LEU A 57 -10.10 3.05 -4.24
C LEU A 57 -8.85 3.50 -3.45
N THR A 58 -8.08 4.44 -3.99
CA THR A 58 -6.94 5.07 -3.30
C THR A 58 -7.40 5.81 -2.05
N LYS A 59 -8.50 6.57 -2.13
CA LYS A 59 -9.10 7.23 -0.96
C LYS A 59 -9.55 6.21 0.10
N TRP A 60 -10.08 5.06 -0.32
CA TRP A 60 -10.44 3.97 0.60
C TRP A 60 -9.21 3.37 1.29
N ARG A 61 -8.14 3.10 0.54
CA ARG A 61 -6.86 2.61 1.09
C ARG A 61 -6.24 3.63 2.05
N TRP A 62 -6.24 4.91 1.70
CA TRP A 62 -5.78 5.98 2.58
C TRP A 62 -6.56 6.04 3.90
N ARG A 63 -7.90 5.95 3.82
CA ARG A 63 -8.77 5.92 5.00
C ARG A 63 -8.53 4.68 5.87
N LEU A 64 -8.16 3.55 5.28
CA LEU A 64 -7.83 2.35 6.04
C LEU A 64 -6.66 2.62 7.01
N HIS A 65 -5.65 3.35 6.54
CA HIS A 65 -4.48 3.70 7.33
C HIS A 65 -4.75 4.85 8.31
N THR A 66 -5.41 5.92 7.85
CA THR A 66 -5.55 7.16 8.64
C THR A 66 -6.78 7.25 9.53
N SER A 67 -7.89 6.59 9.18
CA SER A 67 -9.12 6.71 9.98
C SER A 67 -9.00 5.94 11.29
N LYS A 68 -9.25 6.64 12.40
CA LYS A 68 -9.34 6.06 13.75
C LYS A 68 -10.72 5.45 13.96
N ASP A 69 -10.76 4.25 14.55
CA ASP A 69 -11.94 3.59 15.14
C ASP A 69 -13.25 3.68 14.35
N VAL A 70 -13.24 3.15 13.12
CA VAL A 70 -14.45 3.03 12.31
C VAL A 70 -14.84 1.57 12.14
N ILE A 71 -16.12 1.24 12.32
CA ILE A 71 -16.64 -0.15 12.31
C ILE A 71 -16.19 -0.94 11.07
N TRP A 72 -16.24 -0.33 9.88
CA TRP A 72 -15.84 -1.01 8.65
C TRP A 72 -14.36 -1.43 8.66
N LYS A 73 -13.48 -0.66 9.31
CA LYS A 73 -12.07 -0.99 9.49
C LYS A 73 -11.92 -2.20 10.42
N SER A 74 -12.68 -2.26 11.51
CA SER A 74 -12.72 -3.41 12.42
C SER A 74 -13.19 -4.69 11.71
N VAL A 75 -14.22 -4.59 10.86
CA VAL A 75 -14.69 -5.72 10.03
C VAL A 75 -13.61 -6.20 9.07
N LEU A 76 -12.88 -5.29 8.43
CA LEU A 76 -11.77 -5.65 7.54
C LEU A 76 -10.61 -6.28 8.31
N MET A 77 -10.27 -5.75 9.48
CA MET A 77 -9.22 -6.33 10.33
C MET A 77 -9.59 -7.72 10.84
N ALA A 78 -10.86 -7.95 11.18
CA ALA A 78 -11.35 -9.27 11.56
C ALA A 78 -11.31 -10.26 10.39
N LYS A 79 -11.61 -9.80 9.18
CA LYS A 79 -11.67 -10.66 7.97
C LYS A 79 -10.30 -10.93 7.35
N TYR A 80 -9.42 -9.94 7.29
CA TYR A 80 -8.16 -9.99 6.55
C TYR A 80 -6.91 -9.93 7.44
N GLY A 81 -7.08 -9.67 8.74
CA GLY A 81 -6.01 -9.58 9.73
C GLY A 81 -5.63 -8.14 10.07
N LYS A 82 -4.95 -7.95 11.20
CA LYS A 82 -4.52 -6.62 11.69
C LYS A 82 -3.38 -6.02 10.85
N ASP A 83 -2.62 -6.84 10.14
CA ASP A 83 -1.47 -6.36 9.36
C ASP A 83 -1.88 -5.43 8.20
N ILE A 84 -3.14 -5.51 7.75
CA ILE A 84 -3.66 -4.69 6.65
C ILE A 84 -3.67 -3.18 6.95
N VAL A 85 -3.67 -2.79 8.23
CA VAL A 85 -3.65 -1.37 8.61
C VAL A 85 -2.24 -0.87 8.88
N ALA A 86 -1.32 -1.80 9.06
CA ALA A 86 0.01 -1.56 9.58
C ALA A 86 1.09 -1.55 8.48
N SER A 87 0.85 -2.28 7.39
CA SER A 87 1.74 -2.37 6.23
C SER A 87 1.31 -1.42 5.12
N SER A 88 2.28 -0.71 4.52
CA SER A 88 2.06 0.06 3.29
C SER A 88 1.88 -0.88 2.11
N ASP A 89 2.49 -2.06 2.18
CA ASP A 89 2.38 -3.11 1.19
C ASP A 89 1.27 -4.10 1.58
N LEU A 90 0.11 -3.94 0.95
CA LEU A 90 -1.02 -4.87 1.07
C LEU A 90 -0.88 -6.09 0.14
N ALA A 91 0.09 -6.12 -0.76
CA ALA A 91 0.37 -7.23 -1.67
C ALA A 91 1.19 -8.35 -1.00
N VAL A 92 1.96 -8.03 0.05
CA VAL A 92 2.67 -9.01 0.91
C VAL A 92 1.70 -9.95 1.65
N TRP A 93 0.40 -9.64 1.65
CA TRP A 93 -0.63 -10.50 2.22
C TRP A 93 -0.75 -11.85 1.48
N ARG A 94 -0.38 -12.94 2.16
CA ARG A 94 -0.17 -14.28 1.58
C ARG A 94 -1.44 -15.03 1.12
N ASN A 95 -2.64 -14.54 1.45
CA ASN A 95 -3.89 -15.29 1.24
C ASN A 95 -4.83 -14.70 0.17
N VAL A 96 -4.29 -13.99 -0.83
CA VAL A 96 -5.06 -13.27 -1.88
C VAL A 96 -6.10 -14.15 -2.57
N LYS A 97 -5.92 -15.48 -2.62
CA LYS A 97 -6.84 -16.43 -3.27
C LYS A 97 -8.29 -16.28 -2.78
N PHE A 98 -8.50 -16.20 -1.47
CA PHE A 98 -9.84 -16.14 -0.85
C PHE A 98 -10.36 -14.70 -0.62
N ALA A 99 -9.60 -13.69 -1.02
CA ALA A 99 -10.04 -12.31 -0.92
C ALA A 99 -11.19 -12.00 -1.89
N SER A 100 -12.06 -11.09 -1.47
CA SER A 100 -13.10 -10.53 -2.34
C SER A 100 -12.45 -9.79 -3.50
N LEU A 101 -13.14 -9.71 -4.64
CA LEU A 101 -12.64 -8.98 -5.82
C LEU A 101 -12.31 -7.52 -5.47
N TRP A 102 -13.15 -6.87 -4.67
CA TRP A 102 -12.90 -5.51 -4.19
C TRP A 102 -11.63 -5.39 -3.34
N TRP A 103 -11.35 -6.36 -2.45
CA TRP A 103 -10.12 -6.34 -1.66
C TRP A 103 -8.89 -6.56 -2.54
N LYS A 104 -8.99 -7.47 -3.53
CA LYS A 104 -7.95 -7.66 -4.55
C LYS A 104 -7.67 -6.38 -5.31
N ASP A 105 -8.70 -5.62 -5.67
CA ASP A 105 -8.55 -4.32 -6.33
C ASP A 105 -7.79 -3.32 -5.45
N ILE A 106 -8.10 -3.23 -4.15
CA ILE A 106 -7.40 -2.34 -3.21
C ILE A 106 -5.94 -2.73 -3.04
N CYS A 107 -5.66 -4.02 -2.82
CA CYS A 107 -4.30 -4.53 -2.67
C CYS A 107 -3.45 -4.27 -3.92
N ARG A 108 -4.04 -4.36 -5.11
CA ARG A 108 -3.33 -4.24 -6.40
C ARG A 108 -3.35 -2.82 -6.98
N LEU A 109 -3.85 -1.80 -6.26
CA LEU A 109 -3.96 -0.42 -6.76
C LEU A 109 -2.68 0.14 -7.40
N GLY A 110 -1.54 -0.14 -6.77
CA GLY A 110 -0.23 0.25 -7.26
C GLY A 110 0.13 -0.32 -8.62
N VAL A 111 -0.13 -1.61 -8.79
CA VAL A 111 0.22 -2.37 -9.99
C VAL A 111 -0.86 -2.24 -11.07
N LEU A 112 -2.03 -1.68 -10.71
CA LEU A 112 -3.18 -1.73 -11.58
C LEU A 112 -3.05 -0.89 -12.85
N ASN A 113 -2.15 0.11 -12.96
CA ASN A 113 -2.17 1.05 -14.10
C ASN A 113 -0.93 1.93 -14.42
N LEU A 114 0.24 1.68 -13.86
CA LEU A 114 1.49 2.34 -14.27
C LEU A 114 2.55 1.23 -14.39
N ASP A 115 3.59 1.46 -15.20
CA ASP A 115 4.56 0.47 -15.69
C ASP A 115 4.68 -0.84 -14.90
N PRO A 116 4.70 -2.02 -15.58
CA PRO A 116 4.83 -3.31 -14.91
C PRO A 116 6.00 -3.31 -13.93
N GLY A 117 5.69 -3.38 -12.63
CA GLY A 117 6.70 -3.46 -11.56
C GLY A 117 6.77 -2.24 -10.63
N VAL A 118 6.07 -1.14 -10.90
CA VAL A 118 6.04 0.04 -10.01
C VAL A 118 4.72 0.14 -9.25
N ASP A 119 4.74 -0.21 -7.96
CA ASP A 119 3.62 0.09 -7.05
C ASP A 119 3.72 1.54 -6.59
N TRP A 120 3.13 2.46 -7.37
CA TRP A 120 3.09 3.89 -7.05
C TRP A 120 2.39 4.20 -5.70
N CYS A 121 1.57 3.28 -5.16
CA CYS A 121 0.97 3.50 -3.85
C CYS A 121 2.01 3.45 -2.73
N ARG A 122 3.16 2.79 -2.93
CA ARG A 122 4.26 2.81 -1.96
C ARG A 122 4.90 4.20 -1.85
N ASP A 123 4.95 4.93 -2.95
CA ASP A 123 5.57 6.26 -2.99
C ASP A 123 4.68 7.34 -2.36
N ILE A 124 3.35 7.13 -2.39
CA ILE A 124 2.38 8.11 -1.90
C ILE A 124 1.79 7.79 -0.52
N MET A 125 1.97 6.58 0.02
CA MET A 125 1.48 6.18 1.34
C MET A 125 2.64 5.71 2.19
N VAL A 126 3.36 6.66 2.77
CA VAL A 126 4.59 6.38 3.50
C VAL A 126 4.29 6.35 4.99
N LYS A 127 4.62 5.23 5.63
CA LYS A 127 4.48 5.12 7.07
C LYS A 127 5.62 5.87 7.75
N LYS A 128 5.28 6.83 8.62
CA LYS A 128 6.23 7.53 9.48
C LYS A 128 6.35 6.78 10.79
N LEU A 129 7.55 6.27 11.07
CA LEU A 129 7.85 5.58 12.31
C LEU A 129 7.69 6.53 13.50
N GLY A 130 6.90 6.11 14.49
CA GLY A 130 6.78 6.74 15.80
C GLY A 130 7.40 5.82 16.85
N ASN A 131 6.57 5.30 17.75
CA ASN A 131 6.93 4.35 18.80
C ASN A 131 7.10 2.90 18.32
N GLY A 132 6.74 2.62 17.06
CA GLY A 132 6.89 1.30 16.47
C GLY A 132 5.86 0.26 16.93
N GLY A 133 4.87 0.62 17.74
CA GLY A 133 3.90 -0.32 18.31
C GLY A 133 2.96 -0.97 17.29
N THR A 134 2.89 -0.42 16.08
CA THR A 134 2.11 -1.02 14.98
C THR A 134 2.99 -1.46 13.82
N THR A 135 4.31 -1.43 13.96
CA THR A 135 5.24 -1.59 12.84
C THR A 135 6.08 -2.83 13.05
N LYS A 136 5.84 -3.87 12.23
CA LYS A 136 6.66 -5.09 12.23
C LYS A 136 8.05 -4.79 11.69
N PHE A 137 9.08 -5.14 12.46
CA PHE A 137 10.46 -4.81 12.13
C PHE A 137 10.88 -5.38 10.78
N TRP A 138 10.64 -6.67 10.55
CA TRP A 138 11.08 -7.34 9.32
C TRP A 138 10.15 -7.17 8.12
N LEU A 139 8.84 -7.04 8.40
CA LEU A 139 7.77 -7.27 7.43
C LEU A 139 7.06 -6.00 6.95
N HIS A 140 7.39 -4.82 7.48
CA HIS A 140 6.86 -3.54 6.98
C HIS A 140 7.99 -2.66 6.44
N CYS A 141 7.69 -1.84 5.42
CA CYS A 141 8.60 -0.82 4.90
C CYS A 141 8.55 0.42 5.80
N TRP A 142 9.32 0.42 6.89
CA TRP A 142 9.40 1.55 7.84
C TRP A 142 10.70 2.35 7.73
N LYS A 143 11.71 1.77 7.06
CA LYS A 143 12.98 2.42 6.73
C LYS A 143 13.27 2.19 5.25
N GLY A 144 12.95 3.18 4.43
CA GLY A 144 13.08 3.10 2.97
C GLY A 144 11.92 2.37 2.29
N ALA A 145 12.13 1.99 1.02
CA ALA A 145 11.09 1.43 0.15
C ALA A 145 11.00 -0.10 0.15
N ARG A 146 11.97 -0.80 0.77
CA ARG A 146 12.08 -2.26 0.77
C ARG A 146 11.90 -2.84 2.17
N LEU A 147 11.53 -4.12 2.20
CA LEU A 147 11.40 -4.87 3.44
C LEU A 147 12.79 -5.29 3.95
N LEU A 148 13.03 -5.16 5.26
CA LEU A 148 14.27 -5.67 5.86
C LEU A 148 14.40 -7.19 5.67
N SER A 149 13.28 -7.93 5.57
CA SER A 149 13.32 -9.36 5.25
C SER A 149 13.82 -9.67 3.84
N GLU A 150 13.66 -8.74 2.90
CA GLU A 150 14.15 -8.88 1.51
C GLU A 150 15.60 -8.43 1.38
N GLU A 151 16.00 -7.40 2.13
CA GLU A 151 17.38 -6.91 2.13
C GLU A 151 18.33 -7.81 2.94
N PHE A 152 17.86 -8.36 4.05
CA PHE A 152 18.64 -9.22 4.94
C PHE A 152 17.96 -10.60 5.12
N PRO A 153 17.74 -11.38 4.04
CA PRO A 153 16.96 -12.62 4.10
C PRO A 153 17.61 -13.67 5.01
N ARG A 154 18.94 -13.66 5.09
CA ARG A 154 19.69 -14.56 5.97
C ARG A 154 19.46 -14.24 7.45
N LEU A 155 19.58 -12.97 7.84
CA LEU A 155 19.28 -12.53 9.22
C LEU A 155 17.82 -12.78 9.58
N PHE A 156 16.90 -12.46 8.66
CA PHE A 156 15.49 -12.76 8.83
C PHE A 156 15.26 -14.25 9.12
N SER A 157 15.88 -15.16 8.36
CA SER A 157 15.71 -16.61 8.55
C SER A 157 16.17 -17.14 9.91
N VAL A 158 17.18 -16.50 10.51
CA VAL A 158 17.74 -16.90 11.82
C VAL A 158 17.21 -16.09 12.98
N SER A 159 16.39 -15.07 12.75
CA SER A 159 15.75 -14.29 13.81
C SER A 159 14.67 -15.11 14.54
N THR A 160 14.60 -14.96 15.86
CA THR A 160 13.47 -15.45 16.65
C THR A 160 12.28 -14.49 16.61
N GLN A 161 12.50 -13.23 16.22
CA GLN A 161 11.54 -12.12 16.28
C GLN A 161 10.98 -11.73 14.90
N GLN A 162 10.76 -12.70 14.00
CA GLN A 162 10.36 -12.47 12.60
C GLN A 162 9.07 -11.67 12.42
N HIS A 163 8.15 -11.76 13.39
CA HIS A 163 6.82 -11.16 13.34
C HIS A 163 6.61 -10.04 14.36
N GLU A 164 7.64 -9.71 15.13
CA GLU A 164 7.55 -8.74 16.22
C GLU A 164 7.51 -7.31 15.71
N VAL A 165 6.87 -6.47 16.52
CA VAL A 165 6.81 -5.02 16.30
C VAL A 165 8.06 -4.34 16.82
N ILE A 166 8.40 -3.17 16.28
CA ILE A 166 9.62 -2.43 16.63
C ILE A 166 9.67 -2.09 18.11
N SER A 167 8.52 -1.79 18.74
CA SER A 167 8.45 -1.53 20.18
C SER A 167 8.92 -2.70 21.05
N ASP A 168 8.87 -3.92 20.52
CA ASP A 168 9.22 -5.15 21.25
C ASP A 168 10.63 -5.65 20.87
N MET A 169 11.30 -4.93 19.96
CA MET A 169 12.64 -5.25 19.45
C MET A 169 13.75 -4.53 20.22
N GLY A 170 13.45 -3.92 21.36
CA GLY A 170 14.41 -3.11 22.11
C GLY A 170 13.81 -2.46 23.35
N HIS A 171 14.57 -1.55 23.96
CA HIS A 171 14.14 -0.78 25.12
C HIS A 171 14.79 0.60 25.15
N TRP A 172 14.16 1.52 25.88
CA TRP A 172 14.71 2.85 26.10
C TRP A 172 15.71 2.83 27.26
N SER A 173 16.89 3.40 27.04
CA SER A 173 17.88 3.67 28.07
C SER A 173 18.45 5.06 27.88
N SER A 174 18.37 5.91 28.91
CA SER A 174 18.96 7.27 28.90
C SER A 174 18.61 8.11 27.65
N ASN A 175 17.34 8.06 27.22
CA ASN A 175 16.82 8.71 26.00
C ASN A 175 17.32 8.15 24.65
N ASP A 176 18.03 7.04 24.65
CA ASP A 176 18.40 6.33 23.43
C ASP A 176 17.67 4.99 23.33
N TRP A 177 17.26 4.65 22.13
CA TRP A 177 16.69 3.34 21.85
C TRP A 177 17.80 2.30 21.66
N ILE A 178 17.77 1.26 22.49
CA ILE A 178 18.70 0.13 22.40
C ILE A 178 17.98 -1.06 21.76
N TRP A 179 18.45 -1.46 20.58
CA TRP A 179 17.97 -2.65 19.89
C TRP A 179 18.39 -3.94 20.59
N ASN A 180 17.46 -4.89 20.70
CA ASN A 180 17.68 -6.22 21.24
C ASN A 180 17.27 -7.28 20.21
N LEU A 181 18.19 -7.61 19.31
CA LEU A 181 17.99 -8.58 18.22
C LEU A 181 18.34 -9.99 18.68
N ASN A 182 17.35 -10.87 18.70
CA ASN A 182 17.50 -12.25 19.13
C ASN A 182 17.61 -13.22 17.95
N TRP A 183 18.58 -14.13 18.05
CA TRP A 183 18.92 -15.11 17.02
C TRP A 183 18.70 -16.54 17.54
N ARG A 184 18.23 -17.43 16.65
CA ARG A 184 17.95 -18.85 16.98
C ARG A 184 19.21 -19.65 17.28
N ARG A 185 20.37 -19.16 16.87
CA ARG A 185 21.69 -19.80 17.01
C ARG A 185 22.79 -18.73 17.03
N ASN A 186 23.99 -19.15 17.41
CA ASN A 186 25.19 -18.35 17.22
C ASN A 186 25.37 -18.02 15.74
N LEU A 187 25.72 -16.76 15.48
CA LEU A 187 25.95 -16.24 14.14
C LEU A 187 27.34 -16.65 13.64
N PHE A 188 27.43 -16.96 12.35
CA PHE A 188 28.72 -17.14 11.70
C PHE A 188 29.40 -15.80 11.46
N GLN A 189 30.72 -15.82 11.21
CA GLN A 189 31.51 -14.60 11.00
C GLN A 189 30.91 -13.69 9.91
N TRP A 190 30.48 -14.25 8.79
CA TRP A 190 29.86 -13.50 7.68
C TRP A 190 28.43 -13.00 8.01
N GLU A 191 27.75 -13.58 9.00
CA GLU A 191 26.45 -13.09 9.50
C GLU A 191 26.66 -11.90 10.45
N LEU A 192 27.78 -11.82 11.17
CA LEU A 192 28.14 -10.66 11.99
C LEU A 192 28.35 -9.41 11.14
N ASP A 193 28.96 -9.56 9.96
CA ASP A 193 29.12 -8.45 9.01
C ASP A 193 27.76 -7.91 8.53
N LEU A 194 26.77 -8.80 8.34
CA LEU A 194 25.40 -8.41 8.00
C LEU A 194 24.70 -7.71 9.17
N VAL A 195 24.91 -8.17 10.42
CA VAL A 195 24.36 -7.50 11.60
C VAL A 195 24.94 -6.09 11.73
N ALA A 196 26.25 -5.92 11.55
CA ALA A 196 26.88 -4.60 11.60
C ALA A 196 26.30 -3.65 10.53
N GLN A 197 26.00 -4.16 9.34
CA GLN A 197 25.31 -3.39 8.28
C GLN A 197 23.88 -3.02 8.69
N LEU A 198 23.12 -3.98 9.23
CA LEU A 198 21.75 -3.75 9.70
C LEU A 198 21.73 -2.71 10.84
N GLU A 199 22.61 -2.83 11.82
CA GLU A 199 22.71 -1.90 12.95
C GLU A 199 23.04 -0.48 12.50
N ARG A 200 23.95 -0.32 11.53
CA ARG A 200 24.23 0.99 10.92
C ARG A 200 22.99 1.55 10.22
N TYR A 201 22.27 0.70 9.49
CA TYR A 201 21.07 1.10 8.76
C TYR A 201 19.93 1.58 9.68
N ILE A 202 19.71 0.87 10.80
CA ILE A 202 18.63 1.20 11.74
C ILE A 202 19.00 2.29 12.75
N ARG A 203 20.30 2.52 13.03
CA ARG A 203 20.79 3.54 13.98
C ARG A 203 20.26 4.94 13.67
N ASP A 204 20.18 5.31 12.40
CA ASP A 204 19.72 6.64 11.96
C ASP A 204 18.18 6.76 11.94
N SER A 205 17.46 5.90 12.66
CA SER A 205 16.00 5.87 12.68
C SER A 205 15.50 6.32 14.04
N PRO A 206 15.07 7.57 14.20
CA PRO A 206 14.56 8.04 15.48
C PRO A 206 13.24 7.33 15.77
N ILE A 207 13.26 6.43 16.75
CA ILE A 207 12.02 5.97 17.39
C ILE A 207 11.56 7.12 18.28
N LEU A 208 10.30 7.49 18.16
CA LEU A 208 9.72 8.62 18.88
C LEU A 208 8.74 8.10 19.93
N LEU A 209 8.40 8.93 20.93
CA LEU A 209 7.36 8.60 21.91
C LEU A 209 5.93 8.79 21.36
N VAL A 210 5.78 9.27 20.12
CA VAL A 210 4.48 9.45 19.46
C VAL A 210 4.07 8.20 18.70
N ASP A 211 2.77 7.98 18.51
CA ASP A 211 2.28 6.85 17.72
C ASP A 211 2.75 6.91 16.26
N ASP A 212 2.89 5.72 15.65
CA ASP A 212 3.11 5.58 14.22
C ASP A 212 2.03 6.34 13.42
N SER A 213 2.44 7.00 12.35
CA SER A 213 1.54 7.80 11.50
C SER A 213 1.77 7.55 10.01
N TRP A 214 0.89 8.09 9.19
CA TRP A 214 0.92 7.94 7.74
C TRP A 214 1.03 9.32 7.08
N LEU A 215 1.95 9.43 6.11
CA LEU A 215 2.13 10.56 5.21
C LEU A 215 1.61 10.21 3.82
#